data_AF-A0A6A1V5K0-F1
#
_entry.id   AF-A0A6A1V5K0-F1
#
_cell.length_a   1.000
_cell.length_b   1.000
_cell.length_c   1.000
_cell.angle_alpha   90.00
_cell.angle_beta   90.00
_cell.angle_gamma   90.00
#
_symmetry.space_group_name_H-M   'P 1'
#
loop_
_entity.id
_entity.type
_entity.pdbx_description
1 polymer ?
#
loop_
_entity_poly.entity_id
_entity_poly.type
_entity_poly.pdbx_seq_one_letter_code
_entity_poly.pdbx_strand_id
1 'polypeptide(L)'
;MERINSEIAHEFRFFRVYKDGRIEKFYATQKIPPFDDPVTGVRSKDVVISTEPAVSARIFLPNIHNSTQKLPVIFYIHGGGFCFESAFSPLYHNYLTSLAAKANAIAISVEYGLFPERPIPACYEDSWAALQWVASHADRSGPDPWLNEYADFNRVFMGGDSGGANISHTLAVRIGSIG
;
A
#
# COMPACT_ATOMS: atom_id res chain seq x y z
N MET A 1 -2.82 29.50 -29.46
CA MET A 1 -2.85 29.33 -28.00
C MET A 1 -4.29 29.03 -27.64
N GLU A 2 -4.65 27.74 -27.47
CA GLU A 2 -5.98 27.38 -26.98
C GLU A 2 -6.16 27.99 -25.58
N ARG A 3 -7.26 28.72 -25.37
CA ARG A 3 -7.58 29.25 -24.04
C ARG A 3 -7.92 28.07 -23.14
N ILE A 4 -7.10 27.85 -22.11
CA ILE A 4 -7.41 26.90 -21.05
C ILE A 4 -8.77 27.31 -20.46
N ASN A 5 -9.77 26.44 -20.58
CA ASN A 5 -11.08 26.68 -20.01
C ASN A 5 -11.00 26.39 -18.50
N SER A 6 -11.05 27.44 -17.69
CA SER A 6 -10.97 27.33 -16.23
C SER A 6 -12.32 27.07 -15.57
N GLU A 7 -13.37 26.76 -16.33
CA GLU A 7 -14.70 26.49 -15.77
C GLU A 7 -14.73 25.11 -15.09
N ILE A 8 -15.08 25.11 -13.80
CA ILE A 8 -15.17 23.90 -12.97
C ILE A 8 -16.48 23.17 -13.30
N ALA A 9 -16.39 21.88 -13.62
CA ALA A 9 -17.55 21.00 -13.77
C ALA A 9 -18.03 20.48 -12.40
N HIS A 10 -17.08 19.98 -11.59
CA HIS A 10 -17.35 19.46 -10.26
C HIS A 10 -16.18 19.77 -9.32
N GLU A 11 -16.50 20.16 -8.09
CA GLU A 11 -15.52 20.33 -7.02
C GLU A 11 -15.77 19.29 -5.93
N PHE A 12 -14.75 18.48 -5.65
CA PHE A 12 -14.76 17.49 -4.59
C PHE A 12 -13.84 17.97 -3.46
N ARG A 13 -13.86 17.25 -2.34
CA ARG A 13 -13.05 17.61 -1.16
C ARG A 13 -11.54 17.64 -1.44
N PHE A 14 -11.03 16.78 -2.31
CA PHE A 14 -9.58 16.59 -2.51
C PHE A 14 -9.07 16.92 -3.92
N PHE A 15 -9.99 17.18 -4.85
CA PHE A 15 -9.67 17.50 -6.23
C PHE A 15 -10.86 18.19 -6.90
N ARG A 16 -10.63 18.80 -8.05
CA ARG A 16 -11.70 19.32 -8.93
C ARG A 16 -11.54 18.82 -10.34
N VAL A 17 -12.66 18.77 -11.05
CA VAL A 17 -12.76 18.39 -12.45
C VAL A 17 -13.22 19.62 -13.23
N TYR A 18 -12.45 19.98 -14.26
CA TYR A 18 -12.77 21.07 -15.18
C TYR A 18 -13.67 20.55 -16.31
N LYS A 19 -14.43 21.45 -16.96
CA LYS A 19 -15.30 21.07 -18.10
C LYS A 19 -14.53 20.50 -19.30
N ASP A 20 -13.23 20.77 -19.40
CA ASP A 20 -12.33 20.20 -20.40
C ASP A 20 -11.81 18.79 -20.04
N GLY A 21 -12.25 18.22 -18.90
CA GLY A 21 -11.86 16.90 -18.42
C GLY A 21 -10.58 16.88 -17.58
N ARG A 22 -9.87 18.00 -17.44
CA ARG A 22 -8.68 18.07 -16.58
C ARG A 22 -9.06 17.86 -15.12
N ILE A 23 -8.23 17.08 -14.43
CA ILE A 23 -8.33 16.88 -12.98
C ILE A 23 -7.19 17.65 -12.31
N GLU A 24 -7.52 18.40 -11.27
CA GLU A 24 -6.54 19.05 -10.39
C GLU A 24 -6.72 18.52 -8.97
N LYS A 25 -5.70 17.79 -8.49
CA LYS A 25 -5.63 17.36 -7.09
C LYS A 25 -5.10 18.49 -6.23
N PHE A 26 -5.73 18.71 -5.09
CA PHE A 26 -5.32 19.75 -4.14
C PHE A 26 -4.09 19.35 -3.32
N TYR A 27 -3.83 18.05 -3.23
CA TYR A 27 -2.71 17.47 -2.50
C TYR A 27 -1.80 16.75 -3.47
N ALA A 28 -0.57 17.23 -3.59
CA ALA A 28 0.48 16.52 -4.31
C ALA A 28 1.16 15.53 -3.36
N THR A 29 1.35 14.29 -3.81
CA THR A 29 2.04 13.26 -3.03
C THR A 29 3.47 13.12 -3.54
N GLN A 30 4.43 13.48 -2.70
CA GLN A 30 5.83 13.16 -2.93
C GLN A 30 6.07 11.67 -2.69
N LYS A 31 6.84 11.03 -3.56
CA LYS A 31 7.32 9.66 -3.38
C LYS A 31 8.82 9.66 -3.16
N ILE A 32 9.30 8.75 -2.32
CA ILE A 32 10.72 8.53 -2.05
C ILE A 32 11.12 7.10 -2.41
N PRO A 33 12.37 6.86 -2.86
CA PRO A 33 12.86 5.50 -3.07
C PRO A 33 12.88 4.72 -1.74
N PRO A 34 12.88 3.38 -1.80
CA PRO A 34 13.13 2.57 -0.62
C PRO A 34 14.58 2.77 -0.18
N PHE A 35 14.83 2.69 1.12
CA PHE A 35 16.18 2.72 1.69
C PHE A 35 16.25 1.92 2.99
N ASP A 36 17.49 1.60 3.37
CA ASP A 36 17.81 0.93 4.63
C ASP A 36 18.01 1.99 5.71
N ASP A 37 17.16 1.99 6.73
CA ASP A 37 17.21 2.95 7.83
C ASP A 37 18.34 2.56 8.82
N PRO A 38 19.41 3.36 8.96
CA PRO A 38 20.53 3.03 9.83
C PRO A 38 20.20 3.17 11.32
N VAL A 39 19.12 3.87 11.68
CA VAL A 39 18.70 4.08 13.08
C VAL A 39 17.92 2.88 13.58
N THR A 40 16.96 2.39 12.79
CA THR A 40 16.10 1.26 13.17
C THR A 40 16.62 -0.09 12.68
N GLY A 41 17.51 -0.10 11.69
CA GLY A 41 17.96 -1.30 10.99
C GLY A 41 16.92 -1.90 10.05
N VAL A 42 15.79 -1.22 9.83
CA VAL A 42 14.75 -1.67 8.90
C VAL A 42 15.23 -1.45 7.48
N ARG A 43 15.14 -2.51 6.66
CA ARG A 43 15.39 -2.47 5.23
C ARG A 43 14.08 -2.35 4.48
N SER A 44 14.08 -1.66 3.34
CA SER A 44 12.89 -1.57 2.51
C SER A 44 13.17 -1.83 1.04
N LYS A 45 12.16 -2.34 0.32
CA LYS A 45 12.21 -2.51 -1.13
C LYS A 45 10.81 -2.37 -1.74
N ASP A 46 10.76 -1.98 -2.99
CA ASP A 46 9.52 -1.94 -3.78
C ASP A 46 9.39 -3.21 -4.61
N VAL A 47 8.17 -3.73 -4.71
CA VAL A 47 7.84 -4.92 -5.51
C VAL A 47 6.68 -4.62 -6.45
N VAL A 48 6.73 -5.21 -7.64
CA VAL A 48 5.60 -5.20 -8.59
C VAL A 48 4.78 -6.46 -8.35
N ILE A 49 3.49 -6.27 -8.09
CA ILE A 49 2.52 -7.34 -7.81
C ILE A 49 1.79 -7.74 -9.08
N SER A 50 1.35 -6.75 -9.85
CA SER A 50 0.73 -6.92 -11.17
C SER A 50 1.12 -5.77 -12.07
N THR A 51 1.25 -6.03 -13.37
CA THR A 51 1.44 -4.99 -14.39
C THR A 51 0.12 -4.52 -15.01
N GLU A 52 -0.93 -5.36 -14.97
CA GLU A 52 -2.23 -5.06 -15.57
C GLU A 52 -3.37 -5.56 -14.67
N PRO A 53 -4.06 -4.67 -13.92
CA PRO A 53 -3.65 -3.29 -13.67
C PRO A 53 -2.35 -3.21 -12.86
N ALA A 54 -1.65 -2.09 -12.95
CA ALA A 54 -0.44 -1.87 -12.16
C ALA A 54 -0.75 -1.85 -10.65
N VAL A 55 -0.19 -2.80 -9.92
CA VAL A 55 -0.25 -2.90 -8.46
C VAL A 55 1.17 -3.13 -7.95
N SER A 56 1.56 -2.39 -6.92
CA SER A 56 2.87 -2.52 -6.30
C SER A 56 2.77 -2.40 -4.78
N ALA A 57 3.86 -2.70 -4.08
CA ALA A 57 3.94 -2.51 -2.64
C ALA A 57 5.36 -2.16 -2.21
N ARG A 58 5.49 -1.54 -1.05
CA ARG A 58 6.77 -1.44 -0.33
C ARG A 58 6.80 -2.45 0.82
N ILE A 59 7.81 -3.29 0.85
CA ILE A 59 8.06 -4.25 1.92
C ILE A 59 9.10 -3.64 2.87
N PHE A 60 8.84 -3.71 4.17
CA PHE A 60 9.72 -3.30 5.26
C PHE A 60 10.10 -4.53 6.06
N LEU A 61 11.40 -4.83 6.09
CA LEU A 61 11.97 -5.96 6.81
C LEU A 61 12.73 -5.42 8.03
N PRO A 62 12.29 -5.71 9.27
CA PRO A 62 13.01 -5.29 10.46
C PRO A 62 14.36 -5.98 10.56
N ASN A 63 15.19 -5.52 11.49
CA ASN A 63 16.49 -6.14 11.73
C ASN A 63 16.33 -7.61 12.11
N ILE A 64 17.02 -8.50 11.40
CA ILE A 64 16.96 -9.94 11.64
C ILE A 64 18.14 -10.34 12.51
N HIS A 65 17.85 -10.78 13.73
CA HIS A 65 18.87 -11.19 14.69
C HIS A 65 19.23 -12.68 14.58
N ASN A 66 18.36 -13.49 13.97
CA ASN A 66 18.56 -14.92 13.78
C ASN A 66 18.00 -15.35 12.42
N SER A 67 18.81 -16.03 11.60
CA SER A 67 18.44 -16.49 10.26
C SER A 67 17.28 -17.48 10.22
N THR A 68 16.94 -18.11 11.35
CA THR A 68 15.78 -19.02 11.48
C THR A 68 14.52 -18.33 11.98
N GLN A 69 14.59 -17.05 12.34
CA GLN A 69 13.47 -16.30 12.90
C GLN A 69 12.35 -16.11 11.87
N LYS A 70 11.11 -16.37 12.32
CA LYS A 70 9.89 -16.09 11.57
C LYS A 70 9.13 -14.92 12.20
N LEU A 71 8.77 -13.95 11.37
CA LEU A 71 8.23 -12.65 11.75
C LEU A 71 6.74 -12.57 11.40
N PRO A 72 5.90 -11.98 12.26
CA PRO A 72 4.54 -11.61 11.87
C PRO A 72 4.52 -10.75 10.60
N VAL A 73 3.43 -10.81 9.86
CA VAL A 73 3.19 -10.00 8.66
C VAL A 73 2.13 -8.94 8.97
N ILE A 74 2.42 -7.69 8.66
CA ILE A 74 1.48 -6.57 8.71
C ILE A 74 1.17 -6.16 7.26
N PHE A 75 -0.03 -6.45 6.80
CA PHE A 75 -0.55 -5.98 5.51
C PHE A 75 -1.23 -4.62 5.72
N TYR A 76 -0.62 -3.56 5.22
CA TYR A 76 -1.01 -2.18 5.50
C TYR A 76 -1.53 -1.45 4.26
N ILE A 77 -2.66 -0.75 4.43
CA ILE A 77 -3.29 0.08 3.39
C ILE A 77 -3.31 1.53 3.86
N HIS A 78 -2.67 2.40 3.08
CA HIS A 78 -2.56 3.81 3.44
C HIS A 78 -3.90 4.56 3.33
N GLY A 79 -4.02 5.66 4.06
CA GLY A 79 -5.13 6.61 3.99
C GLY A 79 -5.04 7.57 2.80
N GLY A 80 -5.53 8.80 2.98
CA GLY A 80 -5.58 9.80 1.89
C GLY A 80 -6.91 9.83 1.13
N GLY A 81 -8.00 9.40 1.78
CA GLY A 81 -9.37 9.55 1.27
C GLY A 81 -9.59 8.95 -0.11
N PHE A 82 -8.89 7.85 -0.42
CA PHE A 82 -8.85 7.19 -1.73
C PHE A 82 -8.23 8.02 -2.87
N CYS A 83 -7.82 9.28 -2.63
CA CYS A 83 -7.51 10.24 -3.69
C CYS A 83 -6.03 10.68 -3.74
N PHE A 84 -5.35 10.61 -2.60
CA PHE A 84 -3.96 11.06 -2.43
C PHE A 84 -3.21 10.14 -1.45
N GLU A 85 -1.95 10.48 -1.19
CA GLU A 85 -0.94 9.65 -0.52
C GLU A 85 -0.51 8.42 -1.33
N SER A 86 0.51 7.74 -0.83
CA SER A 86 1.18 6.61 -1.48
C SER A 86 1.88 5.75 -0.44
N ALA A 87 1.98 4.45 -0.71
CA ALA A 87 2.87 3.53 0.00
C ALA A 87 4.33 3.98 -0.02
N PHE A 88 4.70 4.80 -1.01
CA PHE A 88 6.02 5.36 -1.23
C PHE A 88 6.18 6.79 -0.70
N SER A 89 5.16 7.34 -0.02
CA SER A 89 5.24 8.67 0.58
C SER A 89 6.15 8.68 1.81
N PRO A 90 6.82 9.81 2.12
CA PRO A 90 7.58 9.95 3.37
C PRO A 90 6.73 9.68 4.62
N LEU A 91 5.46 10.08 4.61
CA LEU A 91 4.54 9.90 5.73
C LEU A 91 4.36 8.41 6.06
N TYR A 92 3.94 7.61 5.08
CA TYR A 92 3.69 6.18 5.29
C TYR A 92 4.98 5.36 5.36
N HIS A 93 6.04 5.78 4.67
CA HIS A 93 7.35 5.16 4.83
C HIS A 93 7.86 5.29 6.27
N ASN A 94 7.89 6.50 6.84
CA ASN A 94 8.38 6.71 8.20
C ASN A 94 7.49 5.98 9.23
N TYR A 95 6.17 5.98 9.04
CA TYR A 95 5.25 5.26 9.89
C TYR A 95 5.52 3.75 9.88
N LEU A 96 5.63 3.13 8.69
CA LEU A 96 5.83 1.69 8.60
C LEU A 96 7.25 1.23 8.92
N THR A 97 8.26 2.08 8.72
CA THR A 97 9.60 1.85 9.28
C THR A 97 9.53 1.77 10.80
N SER A 98 8.87 2.74 11.46
CA SER A 98 8.71 2.71 12.92
C SER A 98 7.88 1.51 13.40
N LEU A 99 6.79 1.19 12.69
CA LEU A 99 5.91 0.07 13.03
C LEU A 99 6.62 -1.27 12.89
N ALA A 100 7.31 -1.52 11.77
CA ALA A 100 8.07 -2.75 11.52
C ALA A 100 9.14 -2.97 12.59
N ALA A 101 9.88 -1.92 12.95
CA ALA A 101 10.90 -1.98 14.00
C ALA A 101 10.30 -2.29 15.38
N LYS A 102 9.26 -1.56 15.79
CA LYS A 102 8.65 -1.71 17.12
C LYS A 102 7.88 -3.01 17.29
N ALA A 103 7.19 -3.45 16.25
CA ALA A 103 6.43 -4.70 16.26
C ALA A 103 7.30 -5.94 15.98
N ASN A 104 8.55 -5.73 15.53
CA ASN A 104 9.42 -6.79 15.01
C ASN A 104 8.67 -7.67 14.01
N ALA A 105 8.11 -7.03 12.98
CA ALA A 105 7.24 -7.63 11.99
C ALA A 105 7.56 -7.13 10.58
N ILE A 106 7.34 -7.96 9.57
CA ILE A 106 7.42 -7.55 8.17
C ILE A 106 6.18 -6.69 7.87
N ALA A 107 6.35 -5.46 7.42
CA ALA A 107 5.24 -4.63 6.96
C ALA A 107 5.19 -4.58 5.43
N ILE A 108 4.00 -4.64 4.86
CA ILE A 108 3.76 -4.60 3.41
C ILE A 108 2.77 -3.46 3.16
N SER A 109 3.25 -2.37 2.57
CA SER A 109 2.47 -1.17 2.27
C SER A 109 1.97 -1.22 0.83
N VAL A 110 0.66 -1.32 0.63
CA VAL A 110 0.07 -1.47 -0.71
C VAL A 110 -0.04 -0.13 -1.43
N GLU A 111 0.49 -0.06 -2.65
CA GLU A 111 0.26 1.04 -3.59
C GLU A 111 -0.94 0.69 -4.48
N TYR A 112 -2.12 1.13 -4.05
CA TYR A 112 -3.38 0.88 -4.76
C TYR A 112 -3.76 2.05 -5.69
N GLY A 113 -4.66 1.81 -6.64
CA GLY A 113 -5.18 2.83 -7.55
C GLY A 113 -6.01 3.91 -6.86
N LEU A 114 -5.67 5.18 -7.11
CA LEU A 114 -6.35 6.32 -6.52
C LEU A 114 -7.48 6.86 -7.40
N PHE A 115 -8.55 7.31 -6.75
CA PHE A 115 -9.59 8.12 -7.36
C PHE A 115 -9.07 9.54 -7.64
N PRO A 116 -9.51 10.23 -8.71
CA PRO A 116 -10.44 9.76 -9.75
C PRO A 116 -9.79 8.97 -10.91
N GLU A 117 -8.46 8.88 -11.00
CA GLU A 117 -7.79 8.22 -12.15
C GLU A 117 -8.10 6.73 -12.25
N ARG A 118 -8.27 6.07 -11.10
CA ARG A 118 -8.71 4.69 -10.96
C ARG A 118 -9.98 4.65 -10.11
N PRO A 119 -11.17 4.70 -10.74
CA PRO A 119 -12.44 4.73 -10.03
C PRO A 119 -12.68 3.53 -9.12
N ILE A 120 -13.44 3.73 -8.04
CA ILE A 120 -13.98 2.64 -7.22
C ILE A 120 -14.74 1.67 -8.16
N PRO A 121 -14.50 0.34 -8.10
CA PRO A 121 -13.87 -0.41 -7.00
C PRO A 121 -12.36 -0.69 -7.11
N ALA A 122 -11.62 -0.01 -7.99
CA ALA A 122 -10.21 -0.33 -8.26
C ALA A 122 -9.33 -0.47 -7.02
N CYS A 123 -9.43 0.44 -6.04
CA CYS A 123 -8.64 0.36 -4.81
C CYS A 123 -8.87 -0.94 -4.01
N TYR A 124 -10.11 -1.46 -4.01
CA TYR A 124 -10.45 -2.71 -3.34
C TYR A 124 -9.90 -3.91 -4.10
N GLU A 125 -10.03 -3.92 -5.43
CA GLU A 125 -9.51 -5.03 -6.26
C GLU A 125 -7.98 -5.05 -6.29
N ASP A 126 -7.32 -3.90 -6.34
CA ASP A 126 -5.86 -3.81 -6.26
C ASP A 126 -5.34 -4.32 -4.91
N SER A 127 -6.00 -3.92 -3.83
CA SER A 127 -5.62 -4.36 -2.48
C SER A 127 -5.93 -5.85 -2.27
N TRP A 128 -6.99 -6.36 -2.91
CA TRP A 128 -7.28 -7.79 -2.94
C TRP A 128 -6.22 -8.57 -3.71
N ALA A 129 -5.82 -8.10 -4.90
CA ALA A 129 -4.75 -8.71 -5.68
C ALA A 129 -3.42 -8.70 -4.90
N ALA A 130 -3.12 -7.61 -4.19
CA ALA A 130 -1.96 -7.54 -3.31
C ALA A 130 -2.03 -8.55 -2.15
N LEU A 131 -3.20 -8.73 -1.53
CA LEU A 131 -3.38 -9.73 -0.48
C LEU A 131 -3.20 -11.15 -1.00
N GLN A 132 -3.76 -11.47 -2.18
CA GLN A 132 -3.57 -12.77 -2.83
C GLN A 132 -2.10 -13.02 -3.18
N TRP A 133 -1.40 -12.00 -3.65
CA TRP A 133 0.03 -12.08 -3.91
C TRP A 133 0.81 -12.37 -2.63
N VAL A 134 0.50 -11.71 -1.51
CA VAL A 134 1.11 -12.01 -0.20
C VAL A 134 0.79 -13.45 0.22
N ALA A 135 -0.45 -13.89 0.10
CA ALA A 135 -0.88 -15.25 0.44
C ALA A 135 -0.17 -16.33 -0.39
N SER A 136 0.24 -16.03 -1.63
CA SER A 136 1.00 -16.99 -2.47
C SER A 136 2.37 -17.39 -1.90
N HIS A 137 2.85 -16.69 -0.87
CA HIS A 137 4.10 -17.00 -0.17
C HIS A 137 3.88 -17.91 1.05
N ALA A 138 2.64 -18.31 1.36
CA ALA A 138 2.31 -19.12 2.54
C ALA A 138 3.11 -20.43 2.60
N ASP A 139 3.28 -21.08 1.44
CA ASP A 139 4.07 -22.32 1.29
C ASP A 139 5.53 -22.06 0.94
N ARG A 140 6.01 -20.81 1.11
CA ARG A 140 7.38 -20.36 0.82
C ARG A 140 7.82 -20.50 -0.64
N SER A 141 6.86 -20.50 -1.55
CA SER A 141 7.05 -20.66 -2.99
C SER A 141 6.67 -19.42 -3.81
N GLY A 142 6.36 -18.31 -3.14
CA GLY A 142 5.97 -17.07 -3.80
C GLY A 142 7.16 -16.35 -4.46
N PRO A 143 6.91 -15.30 -5.23
CA PRO A 143 7.94 -14.60 -5.99
C PRO A 143 8.93 -13.79 -5.13
N ASP A 144 8.60 -13.43 -3.89
CA ASP A 144 9.44 -12.58 -3.04
C ASP A 144 10.24 -13.38 -1.98
N PRO A 145 11.58 -13.29 -2.00
CA PRO A 145 12.43 -14.05 -1.08
C PRO A 145 12.30 -13.60 0.38
N TRP A 146 12.03 -12.31 0.67
CA TRP A 146 11.92 -11.87 2.07
C TRP A 146 10.68 -12.48 2.74
N LEU A 147 9.58 -12.60 2.00
CA LEU A 147 8.37 -13.24 2.50
C LEU A 147 8.57 -14.75 2.66
N ASN A 148 9.18 -15.43 1.67
CA ASN A 148 9.44 -16.87 1.78
C ASN A 148 10.38 -17.21 2.96
N GLU A 149 11.43 -16.41 3.14
CA GLU A 149 12.48 -16.70 4.12
C GLU A 149 12.09 -16.28 5.54
N TYR A 150 11.41 -15.14 5.72
CA TYR A 150 11.23 -14.54 7.05
C TYR A 150 9.77 -14.43 7.51
N ALA A 151 8.77 -14.52 6.64
CA ALA A 151 7.38 -14.37 7.07
C ALA A 151 6.84 -15.59 7.83
N ASP A 152 6.01 -15.32 8.84
CA ASP A 152 5.16 -16.26 9.55
C ASP A 152 3.69 -16.04 9.15
N PHE A 153 3.20 -16.85 8.22
CA PHE A 153 1.82 -16.74 7.73
C PHE A 153 0.76 -17.24 8.73
N ASN A 154 1.16 -17.80 9.88
CA ASN A 154 0.23 -18.04 11.00
C ASN A 154 -0.05 -16.77 11.81
N ARG A 155 0.68 -15.68 11.56
CA ARG A 155 0.56 -14.39 12.27
C ARG A 155 0.48 -13.24 11.28
N VAL A 156 -0.65 -13.16 10.58
CA VAL A 156 -0.95 -12.10 9.61
C VAL A 156 -1.93 -11.11 10.22
N PHE A 157 -1.59 -9.83 10.18
CA PHE A 157 -2.40 -8.72 10.66
C PHE A 157 -2.69 -7.79 9.49
N MET A 158 -3.94 -7.36 9.36
CA MET A 158 -4.35 -6.39 8.36
C MET A 158 -4.67 -5.06 9.05
N GLY A 159 -4.18 -3.97 8.48
CA GLY A 159 -4.40 -2.63 9.04
C GLY A 159 -4.39 -1.54 7.98
N GLY A 160 -4.84 -0.37 8.39
CA GLY A 160 -4.88 0.84 7.58
C GLY A 160 -5.49 1.98 8.37
N ASP A 161 -5.36 3.20 7.86
CA ASP A 161 -5.92 4.40 8.47
C ASP A 161 -6.88 5.12 7.53
N SER A 162 -7.94 5.74 8.07
CA SER A 162 -8.89 6.52 7.27
C SER A 162 -9.49 5.72 6.10
N GLY A 163 -9.31 6.17 4.85
CA GLY A 163 -9.70 5.41 3.65
C GLY A 163 -9.05 4.03 3.57
N GLY A 164 -7.79 3.89 4.01
CA GLY A 164 -7.11 2.61 4.10
C GLY A 164 -7.76 1.65 5.09
N ALA A 165 -8.23 2.14 6.25
CA ALA A 165 -8.98 1.35 7.21
C ALA A 165 -10.31 0.83 6.65
N ASN A 166 -10.97 1.63 5.81
CA ASN A 166 -12.18 1.21 5.10
C ASN A 166 -11.89 0.07 4.10
N ILE A 167 -10.79 0.17 3.34
CA ILE A 167 -10.35 -0.90 2.44
C ILE A 167 -10.01 -2.15 3.25
N SER A 168 -9.21 -2.02 4.31
CA SER A 168 -8.84 -3.15 5.20
C SER A 168 -10.08 -3.86 5.75
N HIS A 169 -11.07 -3.11 6.23
CA HIS A 169 -12.32 -3.69 6.70
C HIS A 169 -13.03 -4.49 5.59
N THR A 170 -13.13 -3.92 4.38
CA THR A 170 -13.78 -4.55 3.23
C THR A 170 -13.08 -5.86 2.83
N LEU A 171 -11.75 -5.87 2.81
CA LEU A 171 -10.98 -7.10 2.55
C LEU A 171 -11.19 -8.15 3.64
N ALA A 172 -11.18 -7.75 4.92
CA ALA A 172 -11.41 -8.68 6.03
C ALA A 172 -12.79 -9.35 5.94
N VAL A 173 -13.83 -8.59 5.58
CA VAL A 173 -15.17 -9.14 5.31
C VAL A 173 -15.15 -10.12 4.13
N ARG A 174 -14.43 -9.79 3.05
CA ARG A 174 -14.27 -10.67 1.88
C ARG A 174 -13.56 -11.97 2.21
N ILE A 175 -12.54 -11.95 3.07
CA ILE A 175 -11.87 -13.19 3.54
C ILE A 175 -12.90 -14.06 4.28
N GLY A 176 -13.60 -13.49 5.26
CA GLY A 176 -14.57 -14.23 6.08
C GLY A 176 -15.74 -14.84 5.28
N SER A 177 -16.04 -14.32 4.08
CA SER A 177 -17.08 -14.87 3.21
C SER A 177 -16.60 -16.00 2.28
N ILE A 178 -15.29 -16.19 2.10
CA ILE A 178 -14.70 -17.21 1.22
C ILE A 178 -14.46 -18.54 1.97
N GLY A 179 -14.39 -18.51 3.31
CA GLY A 179 -14.07 -19.67 4.16
C GLY A 179 -12.57 -19.90 4.28
#